data_AF-U9T303-F1
#
_entry.id   AF-U9T303-F1
#
_cell.length_a   1.000
_cell.length_b   1.000
_cell.length_c   1.000
_cell.angle_alpha   90.00
_cell.angle_beta   90.00
_cell.angle_gamma   90.00
#
_symmetry.space_group_name_H-M   'P 1'
#
loop_
_entity.id
_entity.type
_entity.pdbx_description
1 polymer ?
#
loop_
_entity_poly.entity_id
_entity_poly.type
_entity_poly.pdbx_seq_one_letter_code
_entity_poly.pdbx_strand_id
1 'polypeptide(L)'
;MVKWKREKVQDHKFDFVDVEQFEKKGFANKIKYSYVFLIVLKSVLVYLADLYNAGGLILSDLGDKWGGITPKIPFSISRWVFLGSVVVSFILLFIEVRKAKKIIASGDISYAFTSTVATRYYTLTSYAHWCFFQEIINQQRTQDRIAFFVFFAFKGWKRLIFCDGPRQVINAFILFAIYQQKGVHTNLKIYGGLYRQASIAVILFTVTVFVVSLLLLLFAFLLYLPLLCKIRGNLKEYCCHIIDKRYNFFI
;
A
#
# COMPACT_ATOMS: atom_id res chain seq x y z
N MET A 1 13.22 24.84 23.62
CA MET A 1 12.99 23.39 23.40
C MET A 1 11.57 23.07 23.85
N VAL A 2 10.68 22.70 22.92
CA VAL A 2 9.25 22.51 23.24
C VAL A 2 9.06 21.19 23.97
N LYS A 3 8.51 21.29 25.18
CA LYS A 3 8.22 20.23 26.13
C LYS A 3 6.94 19.51 25.66
N TRP A 4 7.07 18.40 24.92
CA TRP A 4 5.90 17.58 24.58
C TRP A 4 5.41 16.88 25.86
N LYS A 5 4.34 17.40 26.47
CA LYS A 5 3.66 16.80 27.61
C LYS A 5 2.25 16.42 27.16
N ARG A 6 1.80 15.26 27.62
CA ARG A 6 0.54 14.58 27.30
C ARG A 6 -0.66 15.48 27.62
N GLU A 7 -1.09 16.31 26.66
CA GLU A 7 -2.41 16.95 26.71
C GLU A 7 -3.43 15.93 26.21
N LYS A 8 -4.56 15.80 26.91
CA LYS A 8 -5.74 15.14 26.37
C LYS A 8 -6.17 15.98 25.17
N VAL A 9 -5.78 15.55 23.98
CA VAL A 9 -6.28 16.13 22.73
C VAL A 9 -7.80 16.03 22.77
N GLN A 10 -8.49 17.16 22.58
CA GLN A 10 -9.95 17.13 22.38
C GLN A 10 -10.25 16.36 21.09
N ASP A 11 -11.24 15.46 21.12
CA ASP A 11 -11.61 14.65 19.96
C ASP A 11 -12.10 15.55 18.82
N HIS A 12 -11.23 15.80 17.84
CA HIS A 12 -11.57 16.55 16.63
C HIS A 12 -12.35 15.63 15.67
N LYS A 13 -13.68 15.69 15.77
CA LYS A 13 -14.59 14.94 14.89
C LYS A 13 -14.95 15.71 13.63
N PHE A 14 -15.20 14.98 12.54
CA PHE A 14 -15.74 15.54 11.30
C PHE A 14 -17.08 16.27 11.51
N ASP A 15 -17.85 15.91 12.54
CA ASP A 15 -19.15 16.54 12.85
C ASP A 15 -19.04 18.04 13.19
N PHE A 16 -17.85 18.51 13.57
CA PHE A 16 -17.59 19.91 13.95
C PHE A 16 -16.94 20.73 12.82
N VAL A 17 -16.76 20.14 11.63
CA VAL A 17 -16.05 20.75 10.50
C VAL A 17 -16.92 20.75 9.26
N ASP A 18 -17.06 21.91 8.65
CA ASP A 18 -17.58 22.01 7.31
C ASP A 18 -16.46 21.73 6.29
N VAL A 19 -16.39 20.49 5.82
CA VAL A 19 -15.36 20.01 4.88
C VAL A 19 -15.52 20.66 3.50
N GLU A 20 -16.71 21.15 3.15
CA GLU A 20 -17.00 21.73 1.84
C GLU A 20 -16.26 23.05 1.61
N GLN A 21 -15.93 23.77 2.69
CA GLN A 21 -15.17 25.02 2.64
C GLN A 21 -13.77 24.85 2.05
N PHE A 22 -13.23 23.63 2.10
CA PHE A 22 -11.90 23.31 1.57
C PHE A 22 -11.92 22.94 0.08
N GLU A 23 -13.09 22.93 -0.58
CA GLU A 23 -13.20 22.51 -1.97
C GLU A 23 -12.49 23.49 -2.93
N LYS A 24 -11.49 22.99 -3.66
CA LYS A 24 -10.75 23.78 -4.65
C LYS A 24 -11.26 23.51 -6.06
N LYS A 25 -11.70 24.55 -6.77
CA LYS A 25 -12.26 24.44 -8.14
C LYS A 25 -11.24 24.24 -9.28
N GLY A 26 -9.94 24.37 -9.00
CA GLY A 26 -8.89 24.31 -10.02
C GLY A 26 -8.75 22.95 -10.73
N PHE A 27 -8.56 22.97 -12.06
CA PHE A 27 -8.41 21.77 -12.90
C PHE A 27 -7.24 20.87 -12.47
N ALA A 28 -6.12 21.47 -12.06
CA ALA A 28 -4.97 20.73 -11.55
C ALA A 28 -5.30 19.89 -10.29
N ASN A 29 -6.20 20.37 -9.44
CA ASN A 29 -6.64 19.62 -8.25
C ASN A 29 -7.53 18.44 -8.63
N LYS A 30 -8.36 18.59 -9.68
CA LYS A 30 -9.16 17.49 -10.23
C LYS A 30 -8.29 16.40 -10.87
N ILE A 31 -7.21 16.76 -11.57
CA ILE A 31 -6.22 15.78 -12.06
C ILE A 31 -5.52 15.07 -10.89
N LYS A 32 -5.09 15.81 -9.86
CA LYS A 32 -4.47 15.19 -8.68
C LYS A 32 -5.46 14.28 -7.93
N TYR A 33 -6.74 14.61 -7.94
CA TYR A 33 -7.79 13.77 -7.38
C TYR A 33 -8.00 12.49 -8.19
N SER A 34 -7.97 12.55 -9.52
CA SER A 34 -8.09 11.34 -10.36
C SER A 34 -6.98 10.33 -10.10
N TYR A 35 -5.80 10.80 -9.70
CA TYR A 35 -4.68 9.93 -9.28
C TYR A 35 -5.01 9.04 -8.07
N VAL A 36 -5.91 9.47 -7.17
CA VAL A 36 -6.38 8.62 -6.04
C VAL A 36 -7.04 7.35 -6.56
N PHE A 37 -7.88 7.48 -7.60
CA PHE A 37 -8.54 6.34 -8.23
C PHE A 37 -7.54 5.42 -8.90
N LEU A 38 -6.48 5.94 -9.53
CA LEU A 38 -5.41 5.13 -10.11
C LEU A 38 -4.64 4.33 -9.04
N ILE A 39 -4.34 4.91 -7.88
CA ILE A 39 -3.70 4.19 -6.76
C ILE A 39 -4.60 3.07 -6.25
N VAL A 40 -5.90 3.35 -6.08
CA VAL A 40 -6.88 2.36 -5.62
C VAL A 40 -7.03 1.25 -6.66
N LEU A 41 -7.18 1.59 -7.93
CA LEU A 41 -7.26 0.65 -9.05
C LEU A 41 -6.01 -0.25 -9.11
N LYS A 42 -4.81 0.33 -9.02
CA LYS A 42 -3.56 -0.44 -8.91
C LYS A 42 -3.66 -1.46 -7.76
N SER A 43 -4.14 -1.05 -6.59
CA SER A 43 -4.22 -1.96 -5.44
C SER A 43 -5.20 -3.11 -5.67
N VAL A 44 -6.33 -2.85 -6.35
CA VAL A 44 -7.29 -3.89 -6.75
C VAL A 44 -6.68 -4.82 -7.80
N LEU A 45 -5.99 -4.28 -8.81
CA LEU A 45 -5.34 -5.08 -9.86
C LEU A 45 -4.28 -6.03 -9.30
N VAL A 46 -3.50 -5.60 -8.30
CA VAL A 46 -2.54 -6.49 -7.62
C VAL A 46 -3.27 -7.64 -6.92
N TYR A 47 -4.39 -7.38 -6.24
CA TYR A 47 -5.19 -8.45 -5.64
C TYR A 47 -5.82 -9.40 -6.66
N LEU A 48 -6.31 -8.89 -7.79
CA LEU A 48 -6.84 -9.71 -8.87
C LEU A 48 -5.76 -10.58 -9.52
N ALA A 49 -4.56 -10.01 -9.75
CA ALA A 49 -3.40 -10.74 -10.22
C ALA A 49 -3.00 -11.85 -9.25
N ASP A 50 -3.05 -11.58 -7.94
CA ASP A 50 -2.76 -12.56 -6.90
C ASP A 50 -3.77 -13.71 -6.91
N LEU A 51 -5.07 -13.40 -7.04
CA LEU A 51 -6.13 -14.40 -7.18
C LEU A 51 -5.99 -15.22 -8.46
N TYR A 52 -5.64 -14.59 -9.57
CA TYR A 52 -5.39 -15.27 -10.84
C TYR A 52 -4.22 -16.26 -10.72
N ASN A 53 -3.10 -15.84 -10.13
CA ASN A 53 -1.94 -16.70 -9.93
C ASN A 53 -2.24 -17.84 -8.95
N ALA A 54 -2.96 -17.56 -7.85
CA ALA A 54 -3.36 -18.56 -6.87
C ALA A 54 -4.33 -19.60 -7.44
N GLY A 55 -5.42 -19.14 -8.07
CA GLY A 55 -6.36 -20.02 -8.77
C GLY A 55 -5.66 -20.81 -9.87
N GLY A 56 -4.69 -20.19 -10.53
CA GLY A 56 -3.87 -20.86 -11.51
C GLY A 56 -3.06 -22.04 -10.97
N LEU A 57 -2.54 -21.94 -9.75
CA LEU A 57 -1.76 -22.97 -9.04
C LEU A 57 -2.62 -24.09 -8.43
N ILE A 58 -3.84 -23.76 -8.00
CA ILE A 58 -4.83 -24.73 -7.51
C ILE A 58 -5.37 -25.57 -8.68
N LEU A 59 -5.76 -24.90 -9.78
CA LEU A 59 -6.29 -25.57 -10.97
C LEU A 59 -5.23 -26.37 -11.74
N SER A 60 -3.94 -26.08 -11.53
CA SER A 60 -2.83 -26.78 -12.18
C SER A 60 -2.44 -28.11 -11.54
N ASP A 61 -3.22 -28.69 -10.61
CA ASP A 61 -3.18 -30.15 -10.39
C ASP A 61 -3.47 -30.96 -11.69
N LEU A 62 -3.92 -30.28 -12.76
CA LEU A 62 -4.26 -30.84 -14.07
C LEU A 62 -3.29 -30.48 -15.22
N GLY A 63 -2.22 -29.71 -15.00
CA GLY A 63 -1.32 -29.36 -16.12
C GLY A 63 -0.19 -28.39 -15.82
N ASP A 64 0.96 -28.68 -16.41
CA ASP A 64 2.28 -28.09 -16.20
C ASP A 64 2.35 -26.58 -16.54
N LYS A 65 2.02 -25.72 -15.58
CA LYS A 65 2.08 -24.25 -15.76
C LYS A 65 3.48 -23.66 -15.72
N TRP A 66 4.49 -24.42 -15.33
CA TRP A 66 5.88 -24.00 -15.47
C TRP A 66 6.33 -24.09 -16.93
N GLY A 67 5.48 -24.64 -17.83
CA GLY A 67 5.69 -24.57 -19.27
C GLY A 67 7.05 -25.16 -19.69
N GLY A 68 7.43 -26.28 -19.08
CA GLY A 68 8.70 -26.98 -19.30
C GLY A 68 9.92 -26.34 -18.64
N ILE A 69 9.75 -25.35 -17.76
CA ILE A 69 10.86 -24.74 -17.02
C ILE A 69 11.11 -25.59 -15.78
N THR A 70 12.29 -26.20 -15.68
CA THR A 70 12.72 -26.98 -14.50
C THR A 70 12.84 -26.05 -13.29
N PRO A 71 11.91 -26.11 -12.32
CA PRO A 71 11.97 -25.19 -11.20
C PRO A 71 13.04 -25.67 -10.23
N LYS A 72 13.92 -24.76 -9.80
CA LYS A 72 14.92 -25.02 -8.74
C LYS A 72 14.26 -25.30 -7.38
N ILE A 73 12.96 -24.97 -7.25
CA ILE A 73 12.13 -25.20 -6.06
C ILE A 73 11.06 -26.23 -6.43
N PRO A 74 10.86 -27.30 -5.64
CA PRO A 74 9.84 -28.30 -5.91
C PRO A 74 8.44 -27.68 -5.94
N PHE A 75 7.66 -28.07 -6.95
CA PHE A 75 6.30 -27.57 -7.22
C PHE A 75 5.38 -27.63 -5.99
N SER A 76 5.48 -28.71 -5.21
CA SER A 76 4.63 -28.93 -4.03
C SER A 76 4.85 -27.85 -2.97
N ILE A 77 6.10 -27.44 -2.73
CA ILE A 77 6.42 -26.42 -1.73
C ILE A 77 5.97 -25.03 -2.21
N SER A 78 6.25 -24.69 -3.47
CA SER A 78 5.88 -23.38 -4.02
C SER A 78 4.37 -23.17 -4.04
N ARG A 79 3.58 -24.21 -4.32
CA ARG A 79 2.10 -24.18 -4.24
C ARG A 79 1.60 -23.76 -2.86
N TRP A 80 2.04 -24.45 -1.80
CA TRP A 80 1.56 -24.17 -0.44
C TRP A 80 2.02 -22.80 0.07
N VAL A 81 3.24 -22.38 -0.27
CA VAL A 81 3.73 -21.03 0.06
C VAL A 81 2.89 -19.97 -0.65
N PHE A 82 2.58 -20.14 -1.93
CA PHE A 82 1.77 -19.19 -2.69
C PHE A 82 0.34 -19.12 -2.13
N LEU A 83 -0.30 -20.26 -1.90
CA LEU A 83 -1.64 -20.33 -1.34
C LEU A 83 -1.70 -19.70 0.07
N GLY A 84 -0.77 -20.09 0.94
CA GLY A 84 -0.65 -19.53 2.29
C GLY A 84 -0.46 -18.02 2.27
N SER A 85 0.41 -17.51 1.40
CA SER A 85 0.65 -16.06 1.27
C SER A 85 -0.60 -15.27 0.89
N VAL A 86 -1.42 -15.84 0.01
CA VAL A 86 -2.67 -15.20 -0.47
C VAL A 86 -3.72 -15.23 0.62
N VAL A 87 -3.90 -16.36 1.31
CA VAL A 87 -4.82 -16.47 2.45
C VAL A 87 -4.46 -15.49 3.56
N VAL A 88 -3.18 -15.42 3.96
CA VAL A 88 -2.72 -14.48 4.99
C VAL A 88 -2.92 -13.02 4.54
N SER A 89 -2.68 -12.71 3.27
CA SER A 89 -2.94 -11.37 2.70
C SER A 89 -4.42 -10.95 2.86
N PHE A 90 -5.37 -11.86 2.57
CA PHE A 90 -6.80 -11.61 2.76
C PHE A 90 -7.19 -11.47 4.24
N ILE A 91 -6.61 -12.28 5.13
CA ILE A 91 -6.85 -12.17 6.58
C ILE A 91 -6.37 -10.80 7.09
N LEU A 92 -5.16 -10.37 6.71
CA LEU A 92 -4.62 -9.07 7.10
C LEU A 92 -5.49 -7.92 6.55
N LEU A 93 -5.91 -8.01 5.28
CA LEU A 93 -6.83 -7.04 4.69
C LEU A 93 -8.12 -6.94 5.50
N PHE A 94 -8.72 -8.07 5.86
CA PHE A 94 -9.96 -8.10 6.60
C PHE A 94 -9.82 -7.48 7.99
N ILE A 95 -8.71 -7.73 8.68
CA ILE A 95 -8.39 -7.11 9.98
C ILE A 95 -8.24 -5.60 9.83
N GLU A 96 -7.55 -5.12 8.80
CA GLU A 96 -7.38 -3.69 8.51
C GLU A 96 -8.72 -3.01 8.21
N VAL A 97 -9.57 -3.64 7.40
CA VAL A 97 -10.92 -3.14 7.09
C VAL A 97 -11.78 -3.08 8.35
N ARG A 98 -11.76 -4.11 9.21
CA ARG A 98 -12.50 -4.10 10.49
C ARG A 98 -12.04 -2.96 11.40
N LYS A 99 -10.72 -2.71 11.50
CA LYS A 99 -10.17 -1.58 12.28
C LYS A 99 -10.57 -0.24 11.67
N ALA A 100 -10.53 -0.12 10.35
CA ALA A 100 -10.92 1.10 9.65
C ALA A 100 -12.40 1.42 9.81
N LYS A 101 -13.29 0.41 9.78
CA LYS A 101 -14.73 0.61 10.05
C LYS A 101 -14.97 1.23 11.42
N LYS A 102 -14.25 0.78 12.46
CA LYS A 102 -14.35 1.38 13.80
C LYS A 102 -13.87 2.84 13.84
N ILE A 103 -12.83 3.16 13.07
CA ILE A 103 -12.29 4.53 12.96
C ILE A 103 -13.26 5.45 12.21
N ILE A 104 -13.86 4.97 11.13
CA ILE A 104 -14.87 5.74 10.37
C ILE A 104 -16.09 6.00 11.26
N ALA A 105 -16.51 5.02 12.07
CA ALA A 105 -17.61 5.16 13.01
C ALA A 105 -17.30 6.11 14.18
N SER A 106 -16.03 6.30 14.56
CA SER A 106 -15.67 7.26 15.63
C SER A 106 -15.72 8.71 15.15
N GLY A 107 -15.55 8.93 13.84
CA GLY A 107 -15.60 10.26 13.23
C GLY A 107 -14.34 11.11 13.47
N ASP A 108 -13.31 10.56 14.10
CA ASP A 108 -12.10 11.31 14.47
C ASP A 108 -11.18 11.56 13.27
N ILE A 109 -10.87 12.83 13.01
CA ILE A 109 -10.09 13.26 11.85
C ILE A 109 -8.67 12.69 11.88
N SER A 110 -7.99 12.76 13.02
CA SER A 110 -6.62 12.26 13.18
C SER A 110 -6.51 10.75 13.01
N TYR A 111 -7.50 9.99 13.48
CA TYR A 111 -7.54 8.55 13.26
C TYR A 111 -7.92 8.19 11.82
N ALA A 112 -8.86 8.94 11.21
CA ALA A 112 -9.23 8.76 9.82
C ALA A 112 -8.05 9.04 8.88
N PHE A 113 -7.28 10.11 9.12
CA PHE A 113 -6.10 10.47 8.33
C PHE A 113 -4.97 9.45 8.50
N THR A 114 -4.71 8.97 9.72
CA THR A 114 -3.64 7.97 9.96
C THR A 114 -3.99 6.57 9.49
N SER A 115 -5.24 6.31 9.11
CA SER A 115 -5.71 5.01 8.61
C SER A 115 -5.82 4.99 7.09
N THR A 116 -4.88 4.34 6.41
CA THR A 116 -4.87 4.19 4.93
C THR A 116 -6.21 3.75 4.33
N VAL A 117 -6.92 2.83 4.99
CA VAL A 117 -8.23 2.35 4.53
C VAL A 117 -9.32 3.40 4.77
N ALA A 118 -9.30 4.09 5.91
CA ALA A 118 -10.28 5.15 6.19
C ALA A 118 -10.04 6.38 5.30
N THR A 119 -8.80 6.83 5.15
CA THR A 119 -8.43 7.91 4.21
C THR A 119 -8.94 7.60 2.82
N ARG A 120 -8.66 6.40 2.29
CA ARG A 120 -9.14 5.98 0.96
C ARG A 120 -10.67 6.02 0.87
N TYR A 121 -11.38 5.53 1.89
CA TYR A 121 -12.83 5.54 1.94
C TYR A 121 -13.40 6.97 1.84
N TYR A 122 -12.92 7.90 2.68
CA TYR A 122 -13.35 9.29 2.63
C TYR A 122 -13.00 9.97 1.31
N THR A 123 -11.78 9.80 0.81
CA THR A 123 -11.35 10.42 -0.44
C THR A 123 -12.01 9.84 -1.68
N LEU A 124 -12.51 8.60 -1.63
CA LEU A 124 -13.27 8.03 -2.75
C LEU A 124 -14.73 8.49 -2.74
N THR A 125 -15.27 8.76 -1.56
CA THR A 125 -16.68 9.14 -1.39
C THR A 125 -16.89 10.63 -1.66
N SER A 126 -15.92 11.49 -1.31
CA SER A 126 -16.07 12.93 -1.37
C SER A 126 -14.78 13.64 -1.78
N TYR A 127 -14.89 14.52 -2.79
CA TYR A 127 -13.80 15.38 -3.25
C TYR A 127 -13.39 16.40 -2.17
N ALA A 128 -14.36 16.95 -1.43
CA ALA A 128 -14.11 17.88 -0.32
C ALA A 128 -13.18 17.27 0.74
N HIS A 129 -13.40 16.01 1.13
CA HIS A 129 -12.52 15.30 2.07
C HIS A 129 -11.10 15.13 1.54
N TRP A 130 -10.96 14.89 0.24
CA TRP A 130 -9.64 14.85 -0.39
C TRP A 130 -8.96 16.22 -0.35
N CYS A 131 -9.66 17.31 -0.70
CA CYS A 131 -9.11 18.65 -0.63
C CYS A 131 -8.67 19.02 0.79
N PHE A 132 -9.50 18.69 1.79
CA PHE A 132 -9.19 18.89 3.20
C PHE A 132 -7.91 18.14 3.60
N PHE A 133 -7.77 16.86 3.28
CA PHE A 133 -6.54 16.10 3.56
C PHE A 133 -5.32 16.65 2.79
N GLN A 134 -5.49 17.14 1.57
CA GLN A 134 -4.40 17.79 0.83
C GLN A 134 -3.96 19.10 1.46
N GLU A 135 -4.88 19.87 2.02
CA GLU A 135 -4.55 21.10 2.74
C GLU A 135 -3.73 20.80 3.99
N ILE A 136 -4.12 19.77 4.76
CA ILE A 136 -3.34 19.27 5.89
C ILE A 136 -1.93 18.87 5.44
N ILE A 137 -1.78 18.18 4.31
CA ILE A 137 -0.47 17.74 3.79
C ILE A 137 0.37 18.93 3.32
N ASN A 138 -0.21 19.89 2.61
CA ASN A 138 0.52 21.02 2.02
C ASN A 138 1.10 21.95 3.08
N GLN A 139 0.41 22.12 4.21
CA GLN A 139 0.89 22.99 5.27
C GLN A 139 2.01 22.35 6.12
N GLN A 140 2.28 21.06 5.96
CA GLN A 140 3.28 20.34 6.77
C GLN A 140 4.70 20.86 6.56
N ARG A 141 5.45 20.97 7.67
CA ARG A 141 6.89 21.22 7.60
C ARG A 141 7.56 19.98 7.00
N THR A 142 8.70 20.14 6.35
CA THR A 142 9.44 19.04 5.72
C THR A 142 9.72 17.88 6.69
N GLN A 143 9.98 18.19 7.97
CA GLN A 143 10.20 17.17 9.01
C GLN A 143 8.92 16.37 9.32
N ASP A 144 7.75 17.02 9.35
CA ASP A 144 6.46 16.37 9.55
C ASP A 144 6.15 15.45 8.34
N ARG A 145 6.44 15.91 7.11
CA ARG A 145 6.28 15.12 5.88
C ARG A 145 7.11 13.84 5.90
N ILE A 146 8.36 13.92 6.38
CA ILE A 146 9.23 12.73 6.55
C ILE A 146 8.61 11.78 7.58
N ALA A 147 8.13 12.28 8.72
CA ALA A 147 7.50 11.45 9.74
C ALA A 147 6.25 10.71 9.22
N PHE A 148 5.37 11.40 8.47
CA PHE A 148 4.21 10.76 7.84
C PHE A 148 4.63 9.72 6.80
N PHE A 149 5.62 10.03 5.96
CA PHE A 149 6.14 9.07 4.98
C PHE A 149 6.62 7.79 5.66
N VAL A 150 7.44 7.92 6.71
CA VAL A 150 7.95 6.78 7.50
C VAL A 150 6.79 6.01 8.16
N PHE A 151 5.83 6.72 8.75
CA PHE A 151 4.66 6.11 9.39
C PHE A 151 3.82 5.28 8.40
N PHE A 152 3.51 5.84 7.24
CA PHE A 152 2.71 5.13 6.22
C PHE A 152 3.48 3.99 5.57
N ALA A 153 4.79 4.14 5.34
CA ALA A 153 5.64 3.07 4.83
C ALA A 153 5.68 1.89 5.81
N PHE A 154 5.82 2.15 7.11
CA PHE A 154 5.77 1.09 8.12
C PHE A 154 4.37 0.49 8.29
N LYS A 155 3.28 1.23 8.10
CA LYS A 155 1.94 0.66 8.31
C LYS A 155 1.70 -0.65 7.54
N GLY A 156 2.24 -0.77 6.31
CA GLY A 156 2.12 -1.94 5.45
C GLY A 156 3.25 -2.97 5.51
N TRP A 157 4.29 -2.78 6.35
CA TRP A 157 5.52 -3.57 6.27
C TRP A 157 5.30 -5.06 6.52
N LYS A 158 4.43 -5.42 7.47
CA LYS A 158 4.14 -6.82 7.82
C LYS A 158 3.55 -7.57 6.63
N ARG A 159 2.59 -6.95 5.95
CA ARG A 159 1.96 -7.54 4.77
C ARG A 159 2.97 -7.68 3.63
N LEU A 160 3.77 -6.65 3.38
CA LEU A 160 4.78 -6.67 2.33
C LEU A 160 5.82 -7.78 2.55
N ILE A 161 6.36 -7.91 3.77
CA ILE A 161 7.42 -8.89 4.04
C ILE A 161 6.88 -10.31 4.19
N PHE A 162 5.82 -10.52 4.99
CA PHE A 162 5.35 -11.87 5.31
C PHE A 162 4.38 -12.45 4.29
N CYS A 163 3.60 -11.61 3.59
CA CYS A 163 2.66 -12.09 2.57
C CYS A 163 3.30 -11.97 1.19
N ASP A 164 3.66 -10.75 0.79
CA ASP A 164 4.14 -10.56 -0.58
C ASP A 164 5.55 -11.14 -0.76
N GLY A 165 6.43 -11.03 0.23
CA GLY A 165 7.82 -11.51 0.17
C GLY A 165 7.98 -12.94 -0.37
N PRO A 166 7.49 -13.99 0.33
CA PRO A 166 7.69 -15.38 -0.08
C PRO A 166 7.19 -15.67 -1.50
N ARG A 167 6.04 -15.09 -1.86
CA ARG A 167 5.41 -15.23 -3.17
C ARG A 167 6.23 -14.57 -4.27
N GLN A 168 6.69 -13.34 -4.02
CA GLN A 168 7.42 -12.55 -5.02
C GLN A 168 8.83 -13.08 -5.23
N VAL A 169 9.43 -13.74 -4.24
CA VAL A 169 10.67 -14.50 -4.40
C VAL A 169 10.49 -15.66 -5.39
N ILE A 170 9.41 -16.44 -5.28
CA ILE A 170 9.09 -17.51 -6.23
C ILE A 170 8.87 -16.94 -7.64
N ASN A 171 8.08 -15.88 -7.76
CA ASN A 171 7.84 -15.19 -9.03
C ASN A 171 9.13 -14.62 -9.66
N ALA A 172 10.04 -14.09 -8.85
CA ALA A 172 11.33 -13.62 -9.32
C ALA A 172 12.20 -14.76 -9.85
N PHE A 173 12.21 -15.92 -9.19
CA PHE A 173 12.91 -17.11 -9.71
C PHE A 173 12.32 -17.60 -11.04
N ILE A 174 10.99 -17.55 -11.21
CA ILE A 174 10.33 -17.87 -12.49
C ILE A 174 10.84 -16.94 -13.59
N LEU A 175 10.78 -15.63 -13.36
CA LEU A 175 11.23 -14.65 -14.34
C LEU A 175 12.71 -14.80 -14.67
N PHE A 176 13.54 -15.09 -13.67
CA PHE A 176 14.97 -15.33 -13.86
C PHE A 176 15.25 -16.58 -14.69
N ALA A 177 14.52 -17.67 -14.46
CA ALA A 177 14.64 -18.88 -15.28
C ALA A 177 14.18 -18.66 -16.73
N ILE A 178 13.10 -17.91 -16.94
CA ILE A 178 12.65 -17.50 -18.28
C ILE A 178 13.72 -16.65 -18.97
N TYR A 179 14.30 -15.70 -18.25
CA TYR A 179 15.37 -14.85 -18.77
C TYR A 179 16.60 -15.65 -19.19
N GLN A 180 17.02 -16.65 -18.40
CA GLN A 180 18.15 -17.52 -18.74
C GLN A 180 17.88 -18.38 -19.98
N GLN A 181 16.67 -18.89 -20.15
CA GLN A 181 16.34 -19.77 -21.28
C GLN A 181 16.06 -19.01 -22.58
N LYS A 182 15.42 -17.84 -22.49
CA LYS A 182 14.87 -17.13 -23.65
C LYS A 182 15.45 -15.75 -23.89
N GLY A 183 16.24 -15.19 -22.96
CA GLY A 183 16.73 -13.81 -23.06
C GLY A 183 15.62 -12.75 -23.07
N VAL A 184 15.99 -11.49 -23.33
CA VAL A 184 15.05 -10.39 -23.54
C VAL A 184 14.92 -10.13 -25.03
N HIS A 185 13.77 -10.50 -25.57
CA HIS A 185 13.39 -10.19 -26.94
C HIS A 185 12.13 -9.33 -27.01
N THR A 186 12.09 -8.42 -27.98
CA THR A 186 10.92 -7.59 -28.31
C THR A 186 9.82 -8.38 -29.00
N ASN A 187 10.14 -9.52 -29.63
CA ASN A 187 9.16 -10.38 -30.26
C ASN A 187 8.45 -11.28 -29.23
N LEU A 188 7.21 -10.90 -28.88
CA LEU A 188 6.42 -11.56 -27.85
C LEU A 188 6.12 -13.04 -28.16
N LYS A 189 6.11 -13.43 -29.45
CA LYS A 189 5.84 -14.82 -29.88
C LYS A 189 6.86 -15.82 -29.34
N ILE A 190 8.08 -15.39 -29.02
CA ILE A 190 9.15 -16.23 -28.44
C ILE A 190 8.75 -16.74 -27.04
N TYR A 191 7.92 -15.98 -26.31
CA TYR A 191 7.45 -16.38 -24.99
C TYR A 191 6.26 -17.35 -25.02
N GLY A 192 5.74 -17.69 -26.20
CA GLY A 192 4.65 -18.66 -26.41
C GLY A 192 3.32 -18.00 -26.77
N GLY A 193 2.21 -18.73 -26.59
CA GLY A 193 0.86 -18.23 -26.87
C GLY A 193 0.42 -17.08 -25.97
N LEU A 194 -0.68 -16.42 -26.34
CA LEU A 194 -1.22 -15.22 -25.66
C LEU A 194 -1.40 -15.42 -24.15
N TYR A 195 -1.92 -16.58 -23.74
CA TYR A 195 -2.10 -16.93 -22.33
C TYR A 195 -0.79 -16.95 -21.53
N ARG A 196 0.29 -17.45 -22.14
CA ARG A 196 1.62 -17.52 -21.52
C ARG A 196 2.25 -16.13 -21.43
N GLN A 197 2.11 -15.33 -22.48
CA GLN A 197 2.57 -13.93 -22.49
C GLN A 197 1.87 -13.11 -21.40
N ALA A 198 0.54 -13.22 -21.30
CA ALA A 198 -0.24 -12.54 -20.28
C ALA A 198 0.19 -12.94 -18.87
N SER A 199 0.41 -14.23 -18.62
CA SER A 199 0.85 -14.72 -17.31
C SER A 199 2.25 -14.20 -16.94
N ILE A 200 3.20 -14.19 -17.88
CA ILE A 200 4.54 -13.61 -17.66
C ILE A 200 4.45 -12.11 -17.38
N ALA A 201 3.61 -11.38 -18.11
CA ALA A 201 3.40 -9.95 -17.90
C ALA A 201 2.82 -9.64 -16.51
N VAL A 202 1.86 -10.45 -16.04
CA VAL A 202 1.29 -10.33 -14.69
C VAL A 202 2.35 -10.61 -13.61
N ILE A 203 3.15 -11.66 -13.77
CA ILE A 203 4.24 -11.98 -12.85
C ILE A 203 5.25 -10.82 -12.80
N LEU A 204 5.68 -10.32 -13.97
CA LEU A 204 6.58 -9.17 -14.08
C LEU A 204 6.02 -7.94 -13.37
N PHE A 205 4.76 -7.59 -13.65
CA PHE A 205 4.09 -6.45 -13.01
C PHE A 205 4.08 -6.56 -11.48
N THR A 206 3.69 -7.71 -10.94
CA THR A 206 3.60 -7.90 -9.48
C THR A 206 4.98 -7.87 -8.81
N VAL A 207 6.01 -8.45 -9.42
CA VAL A 207 7.39 -8.40 -8.92
C VAL A 207 7.92 -6.96 -8.94
N THR A 208 7.68 -6.20 -10.01
CA THR A 208 8.11 -4.79 -10.09
C THR A 208 7.43 -3.95 -8.99
N VAL A 209 6.13 -4.10 -8.80
CA VAL A 209 5.40 -3.39 -7.72
C VAL A 209 5.95 -3.75 -6.34
N PHE A 210 6.30 -5.02 -6.12
CA PHE A 210 6.92 -5.47 -4.88
C PHE A 210 8.29 -4.86 -4.65
N VAL A 211 9.18 -4.88 -5.66
CA VAL A 211 10.54 -4.32 -5.56
C VAL A 211 10.48 -2.83 -5.25
N VAL A 212 9.65 -2.07 -5.95
CA VAL A 212 9.47 -0.62 -5.66
C VAL A 212 8.97 -0.41 -4.23
N SER A 213 8.02 -1.22 -3.77
CA SER A 213 7.48 -1.12 -2.40
C SER A 213 8.52 -1.48 -1.34
N LEU A 214 9.37 -2.47 -1.62
CA LEU A 214 10.47 -2.89 -0.74
C LEU A 214 11.54 -1.79 -0.64
N LEU A 215 11.93 -1.19 -1.76
CA LEU A 215 12.88 -0.07 -1.79
C LEU A 215 12.35 1.14 -1.01
N LEU A 216 11.07 1.48 -1.16
CA LEU A 216 10.44 2.55 -0.37
C LEU A 216 10.42 2.23 1.13
N LEU A 217 10.19 0.97 1.52
CA LEU A 217 10.24 0.54 2.91
C LEU A 217 11.67 0.64 3.48
N LEU A 218 12.68 0.22 2.72
CA LEU A 218 14.08 0.34 3.12
C LEU A 218 14.48 1.82 3.27
N PHE A 219 14.10 2.66 2.32
CA PHE A 219 14.33 4.10 2.41
C PHE A 219 13.64 4.73 3.62
N ALA A 220 12.40 4.32 3.92
CA ALA A 220 11.70 4.75 5.13
C ALA A 220 12.40 4.30 6.41
N PHE A 221 12.97 3.09 6.43
CA PHE A 221 13.76 2.61 7.57
C PHE A 221 15.01 3.47 7.81
N LEU A 222 15.73 3.86 6.74
CA LEU A 222 16.87 4.77 6.85
C LEU A 222 16.47 6.15 7.39
N LEU A 223 15.34 6.69 6.94
CA LEU A 223 14.80 7.96 7.43
C LEU A 223 14.26 7.89 8.87
N TYR A 224 13.87 6.70 9.35
CA TYR A 224 13.39 6.50 10.71
C TYR A 224 14.49 6.65 11.75
N LEU A 225 15.73 6.25 11.44
CA LEU A 225 16.87 6.32 12.37
C LEU A 225 17.13 7.74 12.92
N PRO A 226 17.30 8.80 12.09
CA PRO A 226 17.47 10.15 12.62
C PRO A 226 16.19 10.69 13.29
N LEU A 227 15.02 10.17 12.90
CA LEU A 227 13.73 10.58 13.45
C LEU A 227 13.54 10.08 14.89
N LEU A 228 14.05 8.89 15.22
CA LEU A 228 14.04 8.32 16.57
C LEU A 228 14.74 9.21 17.60
N CYS A 229 15.83 9.88 17.21
CA CYS A 229 16.54 10.81 18.10
C CYS A 229 15.70 12.05 18.47
N LYS A 230 14.65 12.34 17.69
CA LYS A 230 13.80 13.52 17.85
C LYS A 230 12.44 13.21 18.47
N ILE A 231 11.90 12.02 18.23
CA ILE A 231 10.58 11.62 18.74
C ILE A 231 10.74 11.01 20.13
N ARG A 232 10.01 11.55 21.11
CA ARG A 232 9.80 10.90 22.42
C ARG A 232 8.38 10.31 22.45
N GLY A 233 8.22 9.04 22.11
CA GLY A 233 6.93 8.32 22.12
C GLY A 233 6.72 7.41 20.90
N ASN A 234 5.49 6.91 20.74
CA ASN A 234 5.12 6.08 19.59
C ASN A 234 4.94 6.94 18.32
N LEU A 235 5.46 6.48 17.18
CA LEU A 235 5.34 7.17 15.89
C LEU A 235 3.87 7.49 15.53
N LYS A 236 2.94 6.59 15.86
CA LYS A 236 1.50 6.81 15.63
C LYS A 236 0.99 8.03 16.39
N GLU A 237 1.31 8.12 17.68
CA GLU A 237 0.86 9.20 18.55
C GLU A 237 1.47 10.53 18.12
N TYR A 238 2.75 10.51 17.74
CA TYR A 238 3.44 11.68 17.18
C TYR A 238 2.71 12.21 15.92
N CYS A 239 2.35 11.32 15.00
CA CYS A 239 1.58 11.69 13.80
C CYS A 239 0.20 12.25 14.13
N CYS A 240 -0.56 11.62 15.04
CA CYS A 240 -1.87 12.15 15.47
C CYS A 240 -1.73 13.56 16.05
N HIS A 241 -0.80 13.75 16.99
CA HIS A 241 -0.58 15.05 17.62
C HIS A 241 -0.19 16.16 16.63
N ILE A 242 0.60 15.84 15.58
CA ILE A 242 0.89 16.81 14.53
C ILE A 242 -0.38 17.23 13.79
N ILE A 243 -1.28 16.29 13.48
CA ILE A 243 -2.55 16.58 12.79
C ILE A 243 -3.43 17.45 13.67
N ASP A 244 -3.60 17.07 14.94
CA ASP A 244 -4.45 17.80 15.89
C ASP A 244 -3.96 19.23 16.11
N LYS A 245 -2.64 19.42 16.23
CA LYS A 245 -2.05 20.75 16.37
C LYS A 245 -2.30 21.64 15.14
N ARG A 246 -2.34 21.05 13.94
CA ARG A 246 -2.58 21.77 12.69
C ARG A 246 -4.04 22.13 12.54
N TYR A 247 -4.92 21.22 12.92
CA TYR A 247 -6.35 21.44 12.94
C TYR A 247 -6.73 22.65 13.78
N ASN A 248 -6.16 22.78 14.98
CA ASN A 248 -6.39 23.93 15.87
C ASN A 248 -5.84 25.28 15.33
N PHE A 249 -5.22 25.29 14.15
CA PHE A 249 -4.81 26.52 13.45
C PHE A 249 -5.79 26.90 12.32
N PHE A 250 -6.66 25.97 11.89
CA PHE A 250 -7.67 26.20 10.87
C PHE A 250 -9.02 26.69 11.43
N ILE A 251 -9.23 26.54 12.74
CA ILE A 251 -10.33 27.11 13.52
C ILE A 251 -9.77 28.30 14.30
#